data_AF-A0A2W4UVI5-F1
#
_entry.id   AF-A0A2W4UVI5-F1
#
_cell.length_a   1.000
_cell.length_b   1.000
_cell.length_c   1.000
_cell.angle_alpha   90.00
_cell.angle_beta   90.00
_cell.angle_gamma   90.00
#
_symmetry.space_group_name_H-M   'P 1'
#
loop_
_entity.id
_entity.type
_entity.pdbx_description
1 polymer ?
#
loop_
_entity_poly.entity_id
_entity_poly.type
_entity_poly.pdbx_seq_one_letter_code
_entity_poly.pdbx_strand_id
1 'polypeptide(L)' 'MTESKRIRTIAVELGWQLVRQNGKHEIWQSLSGNRIPLPSTPGKARTIQNAIAQLKRLA' A
#
# COMPACT_ATOMS: atom_id res chain seq x y z
N MET A 1 -5.11 3.83 15.50
CA MET A 1 -5.00 3.12 14.19
C MET A 1 -3.53 3.02 13.83
N THR A 2 -3.02 1.84 13.48
CA THR A 2 -1.61 1.73 13.07
C THR A 2 -1.41 2.31 11.68
N GLU A 3 -0.22 2.84 11.48
CA GLU A 3 0.32 3.37 10.23
C GLU A 3 0.15 2.44 9.01
N SER A 4 0.40 1.14 9.17
CA SER A 4 0.17 0.14 8.12
C SER A 4 -1.31 -0.05 7.79
N LYS A 5 -2.20 0.00 8.80
CA LYS A 5 -3.65 -0.04 8.56
C LYS A 5 -4.12 1.16 7.73
N ARG A 6 -3.57 2.36 7.99
CA ARG A 6 -3.90 3.57 7.22
C ARG A 6 -3.58 3.43 5.73
N ILE A 7 -2.41 2.87 5.40
CA ILE A 7 -2.04 2.60 4.01
C ILE A 7 -2.99 1.62 3.35
N ARG A 8 -3.34 0.51 4.02
CA ARG A 8 -4.26 -0.48 3.45
C ARG A 8 -5.63 0.14 3.18
N THR A 9 -6.15 0.93 4.10
CA THR A 9 -7.42 1.64 3.92
C THR A 9 -7.37 2.52 2.66
N ILE A 10 -6.33 3.34 2.53
CA ILE A 10 -6.16 4.21 1.35
C ILE A 10 -5.99 3.38 0.06
N ALA A 11 -5.24 2.29 0.10
CA ALA A 11 -5.06 1.42 -1.06
C ALA A 11 -6.42 0.86 -1.53
N VAL A 12 -7.24 0.34 -0.61
CA VAL A 12 -8.59 -0.16 -0.90
C VAL A 12 -9.50 0.96 -1.42
N GLU A 13 -9.48 2.15 -0.82
CA GLU A 13 -10.24 3.33 -1.30
C GLU A 13 -9.87 3.73 -2.72
N LEU A 14 -8.60 3.55 -3.11
CA LEU A 14 -8.09 3.80 -4.45
C LEU A 14 -8.32 2.62 -5.42
N GLY A 15 -9.04 1.58 -5.00
CA GLY A 15 -9.32 0.41 -5.84
C GLY A 15 -8.16 -0.58 -5.98
N TRP A 16 -7.14 -0.48 -5.14
CA TRP A 16 -6.06 -1.47 -5.10
C TRP A 16 -6.49 -2.73 -4.34
N GLN A 17 -5.98 -3.87 -4.79
CA GLN A 17 -6.27 -5.17 -4.21
C GLN A 17 -4.98 -5.85 -3.75
N LEU A 18 -5.04 -6.50 -2.58
CA LEU A 18 -3.95 -7.30 -2.07
C LEU A 18 -3.82 -8.59 -2.90
N VAL A 19 -2.67 -8.78 -3.53
CA VAL A 19 -2.39 -9.96 -4.38
C VAL A 19 -1.59 -11.02 -3.61
N ARG A 20 -0.62 -10.58 -2.82
CA ARG A 20 0.28 -11.51 -2.10
C ARG A 20 0.79 -10.87 -0.82
N GLN A 21 0.99 -11.67 0.21
CA GLN A 21 1.67 -11.25 1.43
C GLN A 21 2.98 -12.03 1.58
N ASN A 22 4.11 -11.32 1.58
CA ASN A 22 5.46 -11.84 1.75
C ASN A 22 6.02 -11.34 3.09
N GLY A 23 5.57 -11.94 4.20
CA GLY A 23 6.02 -11.58 5.54
C GLY A 23 5.86 -10.09 5.85
N LYS A 24 6.98 -9.34 5.84
CA LYS A 24 7.05 -7.89 6.14
C LYS A 24 6.51 -6.97 5.02
N HIS A 25 6.14 -7.54 3.87
CA HIS A 25 5.60 -6.77 2.74
C HIS A 25 4.30 -7.38 2.21
N GLU A 26 3.43 -6.53 1.70
CA GLU A 26 2.20 -6.87 1.00
C GLU A 26 2.32 -6.35 -0.44
N ILE A 27 2.06 -7.18 -1.44
CA ILE A 27 2.03 -6.77 -2.84
C ILE A 27 0.59 -6.43 -3.19
N TRP A 28 0.38 -5.18 -3.59
CA TRP A 28 -0.92 -4.64 -3.98
C TRP A 28 -0.93 -4.35 -5.48
N GLN A 29 -2.08 -4.59 -6.13
CA GLN A 29 -2.31 -4.36 -7.55
C GLN A 29 -3.47 -3.39 -7.77
N SER A 30 -3.28 -2.40 -8.65
CA SER A 30 -4.33 -1.50 -9.11
C SER A 30 -5.21 -2.15 -10.19
N LEU A 31 -6.38 -1.57 -10.46
CA LEU A 31 -7.23 -1.97 -11.58
C LEU A 31 -6.54 -1.81 -12.95
N SER A 32 -5.65 -0.82 -13.07
CA SER A 32 -4.80 -0.58 -14.25
C SER A 32 -3.67 -1.59 -14.42
N GLY A 33 -3.49 -2.52 -13.47
CA GLY A 33 -2.50 -3.59 -13.53
C GLY A 33 -1.16 -3.27 -12.87
N ASN A 34 -0.95 -2.06 -12.36
CA ASN A 34 0.26 -1.67 -11.65
C ASN A 34 0.40 -2.46 -10.34
N ARG A 35 1.62 -2.85 -9.98
CA ARG A 35 1.92 -3.59 -8.74
C ARG A 35 2.95 -2.87 -7.90
N ILE A 36 2.67 -2.70 -6.62
CA ILE A 36 3.62 -2.10 -5.68
C ILE A 36 3.69 -2.88 -4.36
N PRO A 37 4.87 -2.99 -3.74
CA PRO A 37 4.99 -3.50 -2.39
C PRO A 37 4.64 -2.41 -1.36
N LEU A 38 3.69 -2.69 -0.48
CA LEU A 38 3.37 -1.89 0.69
C LEU A 38 3.96 -2.53 1.95
N PRO A 39 4.44 -1.74 2.91
CA PRO A 39 4.93 -2.26 4.19
C PRO A 39 3.78 -2.85 5.01
N SER A 40 3.91 -4.10 5.48
CA SER A 40 2.90 -4.74 6.33
C SER A 40 3.06 -4.38 7.82
N THR A 41 4.24 -3.91 8.21
CA THR A 41 4.57 -3.46 9.57
C THR A 41 4.58 -1.93 9.67
N PRO A 42 4.31 -1.36 10.87
CA PRO A 42 4.55 0.05 11.13
C PRO A 42 6.02 0.39 10.81
N GLY A 43 6.22 1.44 10.03
CA GLY A 43 7.53 1.90 9.59
C GLY A 43 7.60 3.41 9.74
N LYS A 44 8.75 4.01 9.41
CA LYS A 44 8.91 5.48 9.50
C LYS A 44 7.79 6.19 8.72
N ALA A 45 7.18 7.21 9.32
CA ALA A 45 6.08 7.99 8.73
C ALA A 45 6.37 8.47 7.29
N ARG A 46 7.63 8.81 6.97
CA ARG A 46 8.05 9.20 5.63
C ARG A 46 7.90 8.09 4.58
N THR A 47 8.24 6.85 4.94
CA THR A 47 8.06 5.68 4.07
C THR A 47 6.59 5.49 3.74
N ILE A 48 5.72 5.74 4.72
CA ILE A 48 4.28 5.59 4.58
C ILE A 48 3.71 6.67 3.66
N GLN A 49 4.12 7.92 3.86
CA GLN A 49 3.72 9.03 2.98
C GLN A 49 4.16 8.79 1.54
N ASN A 50 5.38 8.29 1.32
CA ASN A 50 5.87 7.94 -0.02
C ASN A 50 5.03 6.83 -0.66
N ALA A 51 4.70 5.78 0.09
CA ALA A 51 3.85 4.70 -0.40
C ALA A 51 2.43 5.19 -0.76
N ILE A 52 1.85 6.08 0.07
CA ILE A 52 0.55 6.72 -0.24
C ILE A 52 0.65 7.58 -1.51
N ALA A 53 1.71 8.37 -1.65
CA ALA A 53 1.91 9.19 -2.85
C ALA A 53 2.04 8.31 -4.11
N GLN A 54 2.73 7.16 -3.99
CA GLN A 54 2.88 6.20 -5.08
C GLN A 54 1.55 5.52 -5.45
N LEU A 55 0.75 5.11 -4.45
CA LEU A 55 -0.60 4.59 -4.68
C LEU A 55 -1.45 5.58 -5.47
N LYS A 56 -1.47 6.84 -5.05
CA LYS A 56 -2.25 7.90 -5.72
C LYS A 56 -1.76 8.20 -7.14
N ARG A 57 -0.45 8.07 -7.39
CA ARG A 57 0.13 8.32 -8.72
C ARG A 57 -0.18 7.21 -9.73
N LEU A 58 -0.37 5.98 -9.24
CA LEU A 58 -0.50 4.77 -10.08
C LEU A 58 -1.91 4.14 -10.03
N ALA A 59 -2.84 4.74 -9.29
CA ALA A 59 -4.24 4.32 -9.19
C ALA A 59 -4.94 4.51 -10.54
#